data_AF-A0A7C3RXK9-F1
#
_entry.id   AF-A0A7C3RXK9-F1
#
_cell.length_a   1.000
_cell.length_b   1.000
_cell.length_c   1.000
_cell.angle_alpha   90.00
_cell.angle_beta   90.00
_cell.angle_gamma   90.00
#
_symmetry.space_group_name_H-M   'P 1'
#
loop_
_entity.id
_entity.type
_entity.pdbx_description
1 polymer ?
#
loop_
_entity_poly.entity_id
_entity_poly.type
_entity_poly.pdbx_seq_one_letter_code
_entity_poly.pdbx_strand_id
1 'polypeptide(L)' 'MTVAEAIAWAAERLAGAGVDPPLLDAELLVAHAMGGDRVSVLTHPERSLSPEQDASLRAAV' A
#
# COMPACT_ATOMS: atom_id res chain seq x y z
N MET A 1 8.79 3.21 -4.83
CA MET A 1 8.72 3.74 -3.45
C MET A 1 8.95 2.61 -2.45
N THR A 2 9.24 2.90 -1.19
CA THR A 2 9.27 1.90 -0.11
C THR A 2 7.86 1.47 0.27
N VAL A 3 7.72 0.35 0.98
CA VAL A 3 6.44 -0.11 1.53
C VAL A 3 5.80 0.95 2.41
N ALA A 4 6.58 1.61 3.29
CA ALA A 4 6.07 2.69 4.13
C ALA A 4 5.54 3.89 3.33
N GLU A 5 6.30 4.31 2.31
CA GLU A 5 5.89 5.40 1.40
C GLU A 5 4.62 5.03 0.63
N ALA A 6 4.47 3.77 0.23
CA ALA A 6 3.29 3.27 -0.46
C ALA A 6 2.04 3.26 0.40
N ILE A 7 2.15 2.82 1.65
CA ILE A 7 1.03 2.88 2.61
C ILE A 7 0.61 4.33 2.82
N ALA A 8 1.56 5.24 3.05
CA ALA A 8 1.25 6.66 3.26
C ALA A 8 0.55 7.27 2.04
N TRP A 9 1.10 7.05 0.84
CA TRP A 9 0.52 7.52 -0.42
C TRP A 9 -0.89 6.97 -0.66
N ALA A 10 -1.10 5.67 -0.41
CA ALA A 10 -2.40 5.04 -0.60
C ALA A 10 -3.42 5.53 0.43
N ALA A 11 -3.02 5.65 1.70
CA ALA A 11 -3.89 6.15 2.76
C ALA A 11 -4.35 7.59 2.49
N GLU A 12 -3.45 8.47 2.00
CA GLU A 12 -3.80 9.84 1.61
C GLU A 12 -4.83 9.87 0.47
N ARG A 13 -4.67 9.03 -0.56
CA ARG A 13 -5.63 8.94 -1.67
C ARG A 13 -6.98 8.40 -1.23
N LEU A 14 -6.99 7.32 -0.44
CA LEU A 14 -8.20 6.71 0.07
C LEU A 14 -8.96 7.66 1.00
N ALA A 15 -8.24 8.39 1.88
CA ALA A 15 -8.83 9.43 2.72
C ALA A 15 -9.46 10.55 1.86
N GLY A 16 -8.78 11.00 0.81
CA GLY A 16 -9.32 11.98 -0.14
C GLY A 16 -10.57 11.49 -0.89
N ALA A 17 -10.75 10.17 -1.02
CA ALA A 17 -11.92 9.54 -1.61
C ALA A 17 -13.05 9.24 -0.59
N GLY A 18 -12.84 9.52 0.70
CA GLY A 18 -13.83 9.29 1.77
C GLY A 18 -13.87 7.86 2.31
N VAL A 19 -12.82 7.07 2.10
CA VAL A 19 -12.68 5.71 2.67
C VAL A 19 -12.32 5.80 4.16
N ASP A 20 -12.97 4.96 4.98
CA ASP A 20 -12.76 4.89 6.44
C ASP A 20 -12.78 3.43 6.95
N PRO A 21 -11.71 2.90 7.57
CA PRO A 21 -10.43 3.57 7.87
C PRO A 21 -9.42 3.48 6.71
N PRO A 22 -8.86 4.62 6.24
CA PRO A 22 -8.03 4.65 5.03
C PRO A 22 -6.68 3.93 5.20
N LEU A 23 -6.16 3.86 6.43
CA LEU A 23 -4.87 3.23 6.70
C LEU A 23 -4.93 1.70 6.57
N LEU A 24 -5.98 1.07 7.07
CA LEU A 24 -6.13 -0.39 7.00
C LEU A 24 -6.25 -0.84 5.54
N ASP A 25 -7.06 -0.13 4.75
CA ASP A 25 -7.25 -0.43 3.34
C ASP A 25 -5.96 -0.20 2.54
N ALA A 26 -5.20 0.86 2.85
CA ALA A 26 -3.89 1.09 2.27
C ALA A 26 -2.93 -0.09 2.52
N GLU A 27 -2.84 -0.56 3.77
CA GLU A 27 -2.00 -1.72 4.13
C GLU A 27 -2.40 -2.99 3.35
N LEU A 28 -3.70 -3.24 3.20
CA LEU A 28 -4.22 -4.40 2.46
C LEU A 28 -3.93 -4.32 0.95
N LEU A 29 -4.08 -3.13 0.35
CA LEU A 29 -3.80 -2.92 -1.08
C LEU A 29 -2.31 -3.04 -1.39
N VAL A 30 -1.44 -2.54 -0.51
CA VAL A 30 0.02 -2.73 -0.64
C VAL A 30 0.39 -4.21 -0.51
N ALA A 31 -0.18 -4.92 0.46
CA ALA A 31 0.03 -6.37 0.62
C ALA A 31 -0.41 -7.13 -0.64
N HIS A 32 -1.58 -6.79 -1.19
CA HIS A 32 -2.10 -7.37 -2.43
C HIS A 32 -1.15 -7.14 -3.62
N ALA A 33 -0.69 -5.91 -3.83
CA ALA A 33 0.23 -5.57 -4.91
C ALA A 33 1.58 -6.31 -4.80
N MET A 34 2.03 -6.63 -3.59
CA MET A 34 3.25 -7.40 -3.34
C MET A 34 3.06 -8.92 -3.43
N GLY A 35 1.82 -9.40 -3.53
CA GLY A 35 1.49 -10.83 -3.42
C GLY A 35 1.74 -11.41 -2.02
N GLY A 36 1.69 -10.57 -0.99
CA GLY A 36 1.97 -10.93 0.41
C GLY A 36 0.76 -10.74 1.32
N ASP A 37 1.03 -10.66 2.62
CA ASP A 37 0.03 -10.39 3.65
C ASP A 37 0.34 -9.09 4.41
N ARG A 38 -0.61 -8.67 5.24
CA ARG A 38 -0.47 -7.47 6.06
C ARG A 38 0.71 -7.54 7.04
N VAL A 39 1.09 -8.73 7.51
CA VAL A 39 2.24 -8.91 8.41
C VAL A 39 3.53 -8.55 7.66
N SER A 40 3.70 -9.04 6.43
CA SER A 40 4.89 -8.79 5.62
C SER A 40 5.13 -7.31 5.34
N VAL A 41 4.05 -6.54 5.19
CA VAL A 41 4.02 -5.09 4.99
C VAL A 41 4.44 -4.34 6.26
N LEU A 42 3.93 -4.77 7.42
CA LEU A 42 4.24 -4.15 8.71
C LEU A 42 5.65 -4.47 9.22
N THR A 43 6.20 -5.64 8.89
CA THR A 43 7.53 -6.06 9.38
C THR A 43 8.69 -5.65 8.47
N HIS A 44 8.43 -5.20 7.24
CA HIS A 44 9.47 -4.76 6.29
C HIS A 44 9.12 -3.44 5.59
N PRO A 45 8.84 -2.37 6.35
CA PRO A 45 8.43 -1.07 5.79
C PRO A 45 9.49 -0.43 4.87
N GLU A 46 10.77 -0.77 5.05
CA GLU A 46 11.92 -0.27 4.28
C GLU A 46 12.08 -0.93 2.91
N ARG A 47 11.37 -2.04 2.64
CA ARG A 47 11.49 -2.76 1.37
C ARG A 47 11.00 -1.90 0.21
N SER A 48 11.74 -1.87 -0.89
CA SER A 48 11.31 -1.21 -2.13
C SER A 48 10.32 -2.07 -2.92
N LEU A 49 9.27 -1.44 -3.45
CA LEU A 49 8.39 -2.04 -4.45
C LEU A 49 9.11 -2.13 -5.81
N SER A 50 8.89 -3.22 -6.54
CA SER A 50 9.26 -3.29 -7.96
C SER A 50 8.37 -2.37 -8.80
N PRO A 51 8.79 -2.00 -10.02
CA PRO A 51 7.97 -1.20 -10.92
C PRO A 51 6.58 -1.81 -11.19
N GLU A 52 6.50 -3.14 -11.29
CA GLU A 52 5.25 -3.86 -11.51
C GLU A 52 4.33 -3.79 -10.29
N GLN A 53 4.90 -3.90 -9.08
CA GLN A 53 4.14 -3.78 -7.84
C GLN A 53 3.63 -2.34 -7.63
N ASP A 54 4.45 -1.33 -7.93
CA ASP A 54 4.06 0.08 -7.90
C ASP A 54 2.90 0.36 -8.87
N ALA A 55 2.98 -0.16 -10.09
CA ALA A 55 1.91 -0.06 -11.08
C ALA A 55 0.62 -0.77 -10.63
N SER A 56 0.74 -1.98 -10.08
CA SER A 56 -0.40 -2.75 -9.56
C SER A 56 -1.11 -2.02 -8.42
N LEU A 57 -0.35 -1.44 -7.49
CA LEU A 57 -0.92 -0.66 -6.39
C LEU A 57 -1.68 0.56 -6.92
N ARG A 58 -1.11 1.31 -7.88
CA ARG A 58 -1.77 2.48 -8.46
C ARG A 58 -3.07 2.17 -9.19
N ALA A 59 -3.17 0.99 -9.79
CA ALA A 59 -4.41 0.56 -10.44
C ALA A 59 -5.52 0.23 -9.42
N ALA A 60 -5.15 -0.09 -8.17
CA ALA A 60 -6.08 -0.49 -7.11
C ALA A 60 -6.49 0.65 -6.17
N VAL A 61 -5.79 1.81 -6.19
CA VAL A 61 -6.00 2.98 -5.32
C VAL A 61 -6.56 4.18 -6.08
#